data_AF-A0A391P154-F1
#
_entry.id   AF-A0A391P154-F1
#
_cell.length_a   1.000
_cell.length_b   1.000
_cell.length_c   1.000
_cell.angle_alpha   90.00
_cell.angle_beta   90.00
_cell.angle_gamma   90.00
#
_symmetry.space_group_name_H-M   'P 1'
#
loop_
_entity.id
_entity.type
_entity.pdbx_description
1 polymer ?
#
loop_
_entity_poly.entity_id
_entity_poly.type
_entity_poly.pdbx_seq_one_letter_code
_entity_poly.pdbx_strand_id
1 'polypeptide(L)'
;MDYHRKTCESEELYSGTDKDAMIVRFEKNGETQMTEFLVTHFIKNHEAVEKVSVRTAYGVLASVVGIFCNVFLFGMKLILGLVLHSVSVTADAFNNLSDAGSSIISFIGVKMAEKPADEEHPFGHGRMEYIAALIVAFLVMEVGFTFLKDSFSKIWHPETLHFQAISITILLLSIGVKLWLGVFNRKLGEKIQSKVMMAVFADSMGDVITTSATILSLIVYGLTGVNIDAFVGLGVALVVMWAGFSIAKDTLEPLIGEAVDPEIYEKIKKYVEKYEGIVGTHDLIVHNYGPNRSMASIHAEVPNDVNIETSHEIIDRIEREAMEELGIFLVIHMDPIETKDQQVLMIRGQVEELLKKLDPDSSIHDLRVVNGEEQINIIFDMVVPFRYSDEVKERLQYELIDGLQKIDPRYQCVITVEHSYVSAQEAETPKMGENEK
;
A
#
# COMPACT_ATOMS: atom_id res chain seq x y z
N MET A 1 -26.41 -51.86 13.48
CA MET A 1 -26.59 -52.99 14.41
C MET A 1 -25.22 -53.60 14.67
N ASP A 2 -24.29 -52.84 15.26
CA ASP A 2 -24.24 -52.35 16.64
C ASP A 2 -24.15 -53.49 17.66
N TYR A 3 -22.98 -53.66 18.27
CA TYR A 3 -22.74 -53.30 19.66
C TYR A 3 -21.30 -53.69 20.08
N HIS A 4 -20.66 -52.80 20.86
CA HIS A 4 -19.52 -52.98 21.78
C HIS A 4 -18.18 -52.32 21.44
N ARG A 5 -17.89 -51.19 22.12
CA ARG A 5 -16.84 -50.96 23.16
C ARG A 5 -16.71 -49.46 23.40
N LYS A 6 -16.89 -48.98 24.65
CA LYS A 6 -15.83 -48.60 25.62
C LYS A 6 -14.96 -47.44 25.09
N THR A 7 -14.65 -46.35 25.79
CA THR A 7 -14.67 -45.95 27.21
C THR A 7 -14.21 -44.47 27.27
N CYS A 8 -14.51 -43.78 28.39
CA CYS A 8 -13.72 -42.77 29.15
C CYS A 8 -12.42 -42.23 28.54
N GLU A 9 -11.90 -41.04 28.82
CA GLU A 9 -12.23 -39.81 29.58
C GLU A 9 -10.99 -38.91 29.34
N SER A 10 -11.18 -37.59 29.22
CA SER A 10 -10.24 -36.50 29.59
C SER A 10 -10.72 -35.24 28.86
N GLU A 11 -11.51 -34.35 29.47
CA GLU A 11 -11.01 -33.22 30.29
C GLU A 11 -9.65 -32.67 29.82
N GLU A 12 -9.71 -31.60 29.02
CA GLU A 12 -8.89 -30.38 29.11
C GLU A 12 -8.98 -29.59 27.78
N LEU A 13 -9.71 -28.47 27.78
CA LEU A 13 -9.27 -27.17 27.23
C LEU A 13 -10.40 -26.13 27.33
N TYR A 14 -10.43 -25.41 28.44
CA TYR A 14 -11.20 -24.17 28.61
C TYR A 14 -10.21 -23.05 28.91
N SER A 15 -9.57 -22.49 27.89
CA SER A 15 -9.02 -21.12 27.92
C SER A 15 -8.56 -20.71 26.51
N GLY A 16 -9.35 -19.91 25.80
CA GLY A 16 -8.90 -19.31 24.54
C GLY A 16 -9.97 -18.53 23.78
N THR A 17 -11.23 -18.93 23.87
CA THR A 17 -12.28 -18.45 22.96
C THR A 17 -13.01 -17.17 23.37
N ASP A 18 -12.79 -16.63 24.57
CA ASP A 18 -13.56 -15.47 25.05
C ASP A 18 -12.86 -14.13 24.76
N LYS A 19 -11.52 -14.10 24.63
CA LYS A 19 -10.78 -12.87 24.27
C LYS A 19 -10.89 -12.57 22.78
N ASP A 20 -10.77 -13.57 21.92
CA ASP A 20 -10.91 -13.37 20.47
C ASP A 20 -12.35 -13.07 20.08
N ALA A 21 -13.34 -13.69 20.75
CA ALA A 21 -14.75 -13.33 20.58
C ALA A 21 -15.07 -11.92 21.10
N MET A 22 -14.35 -11.45 22.13
CA MET A 22 -14.47 -10.09 22.67
C MET A 22 -13.78 -9.07 21.77
N ILE A 23 -12.61 -9.38 21.18
CA ILE A 23 -11.91 -8.52 20.20
C ILE A 23 -12.75 -8.40 18.91
N VAL A 24 -13.28 -9.51 18.39
CA VAL A 24 -14.19 -9.51 17.22
C VAL A 24 -15.51 -8.78 17.53
N ARG A 25 -16.01 -8.82 18.78
CA ARG A 25 -17.17 -8.02 19.21
C ARG A 25 -16.84 -6.54 19.43
N PHE A 26 -15.62 -6.19 19.80
CA PHE A 26 -15.20 -4.80 19.94
C PHE A 26 -14.96 -4.14 18.58
N GLU A 27 -14.47 -4.87 17.58
CA GLU A 27 -14.36 -4.36 16.20
C GLU A 27 -15.72 -4.11 15.54
N LYS A 28 -16.72 -4.97 15.79
CA LYS A 28 -18.10 -4.76 15.29
C LYS A 28 -18.81 -3.55 15.89
N ASN A 29 -18.40 -3.05 17.06
CA ASN A 29 -19.08 -1.94 17.73
C ASN A 29 -18.65 -0.55 17.23
N GLY A 30 -17.72 -0.48 16.27
CA GLY A 30 -17.33 0.76 15.61
C GLY A 30 -18.22 1.13 14.41
N GLU A 31 -19.16 0.27 13.99
CA GLU A 31 -20.02 0.52 12.83
C GLU A 31 -21.01 1.65 13.13
N THR A 32 -20.77 2.82 12.55
CA THR A 32 -21.81 3.84 12.46
C THR A 32 -22.94 3.20 11.66
N GLN A 33 -24.08 2.92 12.28
CA GLN A 33 -25.24 2.27 11.63
C GLN A 33 -25.58 2.87 10.26
N MET A 34 -25.33 4.18 10.10
CA MET A 34 -25.51 4.89 8.84
C MET A 34 -24.53 4.48 7.73
N THR A 35 -23.25 4.23 8.06
CA THR A 35 -22.26 3.77 7.08
C THR A 35 -22.63 2.38 6.55
N GLU A 36 -22.98 1.47 7.44
CA GLU A 36 -23.40 0.11 7.07
C GLU A 36 -24.71 0.13 6.27
N PHE A 37 -25.68 0.96 6.67
CA PHE A 37 -26.91 1.17 5.92
C PHE A 37 -26.63 1.67 4.50
N LEU A 38 -25.78 2.68 4.32
CA LEU A 38 -25.45 3.21 2.99
C LEU A 38 -24.76 2.15 2.13
N VAL A 39 -23.81 1.39 2.68
CA VAL A 39 -23.11 0.32 1.96
C VAL A 39 -24.08 -0.78 1.54
N THR A 40 -24.86 -1.32 2.47
CA THR A 40 -25.79 -2.43 2.20
C THR A 40 -26.93 -2.05 1.26
N HIS A 41 -27.37 -0.79 1.29
CA HIS A 41 -28.46 -0.30 0.45
C HIS A 41 -28.01 0.02 -0.99
N PHE A 42 -26.84 0.64 -1.15
CA PHE A 42 -26.39 1.14 -2.46
C PHE A 42 -25.39 0.23 -3.18
N ILE A 43 -24.75 -0.71 -2.49
CA ILE A 43 -23.71 -1.58 -3.07
C ILE A 43 -24.18 -3.03 -3.09
N LYS A 44 -24.39 -3.56 -4.29
CA LYS A 44 -24.70 -4.98 -4.49
C LYS A 44 -23.46 -5.83 -4.25
N ASN A 45 -23.60 -6.97 -3.57
CA ASN A 45 -22.50 -7.89 -3.25
C ASN A 45 -21.32 -7.18 -2.53
N HIS A 46 -21.64 -6.32 -1.57
CA HIS A 46 -20.69 -5.43 -0.89
C HIS A 46 -19.53 -6.15 -0.18
N GLU A 47 -19.58 -7.47 0.00
CA GLU A 47 -18.50 -8.29 0.57
C GLU A 47 -17.41 -8.65 -0.46
N ALA A 48 -17.74 -8.69 -1.75
CA ALA A 48 -16.82 -9.08 -2.82
C ALA A 48 -15.94 -7.91 -3.28
N VAL A 49 -15.19 -7.30 -2.34
CA VAL A 49 -14.37 -6.10 -2.57
C VAL A 49 -13.23 -6.31 -3.58
N GLU A 50 -12.83 -7.58 -3.79
CA GLU A 50 -11.83 -7.97 -4.80
C GLU A 50 -12.31 -7.67 -6.23
N LYS A 51 -13.62 -7.66 -6.47
CA LYS A 51 -14.17 -7.35 -7.78
C LYS A 51 -14.08 -5.85 -8.04
N VAL A 52 -13.43 -5.49 -9.15
CA VAL A 52 -13.27 -4.10 -9.60
C VAL A 52 -14.60 -3.32 -9.55
N SER A 53 -15.70 -3.90 -10.04
CA SER A 53 -17.01 -3.23 -10.07
C SER A 53 -17.59 -2.93 -8.69
N VAL A 54 -17.39 -3.82 -7.72
CA VAL A 54 -17.81 -3.60 -6.33
C VAL A 54 -16.93 -2.51 -5.71
N ARG A 55 -15.61 -2.57 -5.94
CA ARG A 55 -14.67 -1.56 -5.48
C ARG A 55 -15.00 -0.16 -6.00
N THR A 56 -15.33 -0.07 -7.30
CA THR A 56 -15.76 1.18 -7.91
C THR A 56 -17.09 1.67 -7.32
N ALA A 57 -18.04 0.78 -7.01
CA ALA A 57 -19.28 1.17 -6.37
C ALA A 57 -19.06 1.80 -4.97
N TYR A 58 -18.09 1.28 -4.19
CA TYR A 58 -17.66 1.91 -2.95
C TYR A 58 -17.12 3.33 -3.16
N GLY A 59 -16.23 3.53 -4.13
CA GLY A 59 -15.68 4.86 -4.41
C GLY A 59 -16.68 5.85 -4.98
N VAL A 60 -17.60 5.37 -5.81
CA VAL A 60 -18.73 6.17 -6.31
C VAL A 60 -19.62 6.61 -5.16
N LEU A 61 -20.00 5.68 -4.26
CA LEU A 61 -20.81 6.01 -3.09
C LEU A 61 -20.10 7.02 -2.19
N ALA A 62 -18.82 6.78 -1.88
CA ALA A 62 -18.00 7.67 -1.07
C ALA A 62 -17.97 9.09 -1.64
N SER A 63 -17.70 9.19 -2.95
CA SER A 63 -17.58 10.46 -3.66
C SER A 63 -18.92 11.19 -3.76
N VAL A 64 -20.02 10.51 -4.06
CA VAL A 64 -21.36 11.13 -4.15
C VAL A 64 -21.81 11.66 -2.80
N VAL A 65 -21.59 10.90 -1.72
CA VAL A 65 -21.88 11.36 -0.35
C VAL A 65 -21.02 12.57 0.00
N GLY A 66 -19.72 12.54 -0.32
CA GLY A 66 -18.80 13.66 -0.13
C GLY A 66 -19.24 14.92 -0.86
N ILE A 67 -19.58 14.80 -2.15
CA ILE A 67 -20.11 15.91 -2.96
C ILE A 67 -21.35 16.50 -2.30
N PHE A 68 -22.32 15.66 -1.93
CA PHE A 68 -23.56 16.13 -1.31
C PHE A 68 -23.31 16.85 0.01
N CYS A 69 -22.52 16.27 0.91
CA CYS A 69 -22.20 16.87 2.21
C CYS A 69 -21.46 18.20 2.08
N ASN A 70 -20.46 18.28 1.20
CA ASN A 70 -19.66 19.48 1.01
C ASN A 70 -20.47 20.61 0.32
N VAL A 71 -21.28 20.30 -0.68
CA VAL A 71 -22.20 21.27 -1.30
C VAL A 71 -23.25 21.76 -0.31
N PHE A 72 -23.78 20.85 0.53
CA PHE A 72 -24.73 21.22 1.58
C PHE A 72 -24.10 22.17 2.62
N LEU A 73 -22.89 21.85 3.11
CA LEU A 73 -22.15 22.70 4.03
C LEU A 73 -21.84 24.07 3.42
N PHE A 74 -21.39 24.11 2.16
CA PHE A 74 -21.15 25.35 1.42
C PHE A 74 -22.41 26.22 1.38
N GLY A 75 -23.54 25.66 0.92
CA GLY A 75 -24.80 26.40 0.81
C GLY A 75 -25.28 26.94 2.15
N MET A 76 -25.25 26.11 3.20
CA MET A 76 -25.65 26.50 4.56
C MET A 76 -24.75 27.62 5.10
N LYS A 77 -23.42 27.45 5.04
CA LYS A 77 -22.47 28.44 5.56
C LYS A 77 -22.50 29.74 4.76
N LEU A 78 -22.65 29.68 3.43
CA LEU A 78 -22.71 30.87 2.60
C LEU A 78 -23.94 31.72 2.94
N ILE A 79 -25.13 31.11 3.04
CA ILE A 79 -26.36 31.83 3.41
C ILE A 79 -26.22 32.46 4.80
N LEU A 80 -25.76 31.68 5.78
CA LEU A 80 -25.61 32.17 7.15
C LEU A 80 -24.50 33.22 7.28
N GLY A 81 -23.38 33.05 6.58
CA GLY A 81 -22.28 34.01 6.54
C GLY A 81 -22.72 35.36 5.96
N LEU A 82 -23.52 35.36 4.89
CA LEU A 82 -24.07 36.58 4.30
C LEU A 82 -25.09 37.26 5.23
N VAL A 83 -26.02 36.49 5.83
CA VAL A 83 -27.04 37.02 6.75
C VAL A 83 -26.41 37.61 8.02
N LEU A 84 -25.34 36.97 8.53
CA LEU A 84 -24.65 37.40 9.74
C LEU A 84 -23.53 38.42 9.47
N HIS A 85 -23.31 38.78 8.20
CA HIS A 85 -22.17 39.59 7.75
C HIS A 85 -20.82 39.07 8.27
N SER A 86 -20.68 37.75 8.36
CA SER A 86 -19.48 37.09 8.87
C SER A 86 -18.56 36.69 7.72
N VAL A 87 -17.47 37.44 7.56
CA VAL A 87 -16.42 37.16 6.57
C VAL A 87 -15.77 35.80 6.84
N SER A 88 -15.55 35.45 8.11
CA SER A 88 -14.95 34.17 8.51
C SER A 88 -15.82 32.95 8.12
N VAL A 89 -17.13 33.00 8.39
CA VAL A 89 -18.05 31.91 7.99
C VAL A 89 -18.20 31.82 6.48
N THR A 90 -18.18 32.96 5.78
CA THR A 90 -18.25 33.00 4.32
C THR A 90 -17.00 32.41 3.68
N ALA A 91 -15.81 32.74 4.18
CA ALA A 91 -14.54 32.16 3.71
C ALA A 91 -14.50 30.64 3.92
N ASP A 92 -14.92 30.18 5.09
CA ASP A 92 -15.01 28.77 5.43
C ASP A 92 -16.04 28.00 4.58
N ALA A 93 -17.07 28.67 4.06
CA ALA A 93 -17.97 28.08 3.07
C ALA A 93 -17.23 27.70 1.79
N PHE A 94 -16.40 28.61 1.25
CA PHE A 94 -15.66 28.37 0.01
C PHE A 94 -14.64 27.23 0.12
N ASN A 95 -14.12 26.95 1.32
CA ASN A 95 -13.35 25.72 1.55
C ASN A 95 -14.19 24.48 1.25
N ASN A 96 -15.43 24.40 1.75
CA ASN A 96 -16.32 23.28 1.41
C ASN A 96 -16.71 23.20 -0.07
N LEU A 97 -16.65 24.32 -0.80
CA LEU A 97 -16.79 24.26 -2.26
C LEU A 97 -15.56 23.60 -2.91
N SER A 98 -14.35 23.88 -2.43
CA SER A 98 -13.11 23.21 -2.86
C SER A 98 -13.17 21.70 -2.60
N ASP A 99 -13.64 21.30 -1.42
CA ASP A 99 -13.74 19.89 -1.02
C ASP A 99 -14.78 19.13 -1.85
N ALA A 100 -15.85 19.82 -2.28
CA ALA A 100 -16.78 19.27 -3.27
C ALA A 100 -16.06 19.02 -4.61
N GLY A 101 -15.16 19.92 -5.02
CA GLY A 101 -14.26 19.73 -6.16
C GLY A 101 -13.36 18.50 -6.01
N SER A 102 -12.68 18.34 -4.87
CA SER A 102 -11.88 17.14 -4.54
C SER A 102 -12.72 15.86 -4.61
N SER A 103 -13.96 15.91 -4.13
CA SER A 103 -14.89 14.78 -4.19
C SER A 103 -15.33 14.45 -5.63
N ILE A 104 -15.47 15.44 -6.51
CA ILE A 104 -15.72 15.25 -7.95
C ILE A 104 -14.50 14.59 -8.61
N ILE A 105 -13.29 15.05 -8.30
CA ILE A 105 -12.05 14.46 -8.83
C ILE A 105 -11.93 13.00 -8.39
N SER A 106 -12.24 12.70 -7.12
CA SER A 106 -12.33 11.33 -6.60
C SER A 106 -13.34 10.48 -7.40
N PHE A 107 -14.55 11.00 -7.64
CA PHE A 107 -15.58 10.31 -8.43
C PHE A 107 -15.08 9.97 -9.84
N ILE A 108 -14.49 10.95 -10.53
CA ILE A 108 -13.95 10.78 -11.87
C ILE A 108 -12.80 9.76 -11.85
N GLY A 109 -11.86 9.89 -10.91
CA GLY A 109 -10.70 9.01 -10.78
C GLY A 109 -11.09 7.54 -10.62
N VAL A 110 -12.00 7.25 -9.69
CA VAL A 110 -12.47 5.87 -9.44
C VAL A 110 -13.27 5.32 -10.62
N LYS A 111 -14.04 6.16 -11.33
CA LYS A 111 -14.74 5.76 -12.55
C LYS A 111 -13.82 5.51 -13.73
N MET A 112 -12.79 6.34 -13.91
CA MET A 112 -11.79 6.13 -14.95
C MET A 112 -10.94 4.88 -14.66
N ALA A 113 -10.61 4.62 -13.39
CA ALA A 113 -9.87 3.44 -12.98
C ALA A 113 -10.61 2.12 -13.26
N GLU A 114 -11.96 2.13 -13.22
CA GLU A 114 -12.79 0.97 -13.57
C GLU A 114 -12.61 0.54 -15.03
N LYS A 115 -12.30 1.48 -15.94
CA LYS A 115 -12.22 1.23 -17.38
C LYS A 115 -11.26 0.06 -17.68
N PRO A 116 -11.70 -0.92 -18.50
CA PRO A 116 -10.87 -2.06 -18.90
C PRO A 116 -9.71 -1.60 -19.80
N ALA A 117 -8.87 -2.55 -20.20
CA ALA A 117 -7.83 -2.32 -21.21
C ALA A 117 -8.43 -1.88 -22.55
N ASP A 118 -7.72 -0.99 -23.24
CA ASP A 118 -8.01 -0.58 -24.61
C ASP A 118 -6.73 -0.43 -25.43
N GLU A 119 -6.84 0.00 -26.68
CA GLU A 119 -5.71 0.12 -27.61
C GLU A 119 -4.62 1.09 -27.13
N GLU A 120 -5.02 2.18 -26.47
CA GLU A 120 -4.08 3.17 -25.92
C GLU A 120 -3.49 2.72 -24.57
N HIS A 121 -4.23 1.90 -23.81
CA HIS A 121 -3.86 1.43 -22.48
C HIS A 121 -4.08 -0.10 -22.36
N PRO A 122 -3.15 -0.93 -22.89
CA PRO A 122 -3.29 -2.39 -22.90
C PRO A 122 -3.36 -3.06 -21.52
N PHE A 123 -2.86 -2.38 -20.47
CA PHE A 123 -2.92 -2.85 -19.08
C PHE A 123 -4.11 -2.26 -18.29
N GLY A 124 -4.97 -1.50 -18.95
CA GLY A 124 -6.11 -0.82 -18.35
C GLY A 124 -5.75 0.48 -17.63
N HIS A 125 -6.76 1.05 -16.96
CA HIS A 125 -6.72 2.42 -16.47
C HIS A 125 -6.56 2.53 -14.94
N GLY A 126 -6.22 1.44 -14.25
CA GLY A 126 -6.31 1.38 -12.78
C GLY A 126 -5.46 2.44 -12.06
N ARG A 127 -4.30 2.81 -12.61
CA ARG A 127 -3.44 3.88 -12.08
C ARG A 127 -4.08 5.28 -12.10
N MET A 128 -5.20 5.48 -12.81
CA MET A 128 -5.97 6.74 -12.74
C MET A 128 -6.45 7.05 -11.32
N GLU A 129 -6.64 6.02 -10.48
CA GLU A 129 -6.96 6.24 -9.07
C GLU A 129 -5.80 6.91 -8.32
N TYR A 130 -4.56 6.45 -8.52
CA TYR A 130 -3.41 7.09 -7.91
C TYR A 130 -3.20 8.51 -8.44
N ILE A 131 -3.41 8.74 -9.74
CA ILE A 131 -3.34 10.09 -10.30
C ILE A 131 -4.39 11.00 -9.66
N ALA A 132 -5.62 10.52 -9.47
CA ALA A 132 -6.66 11.29 -8.78
C ALA A 132 -6.30 11.56 -7.31
N ALA A 133 -5.75 10.57 -6.59
CA ALA A 133 -5.30 10.74 -5.21
C ALA A 133 -4.18 11.79 -5.11
N LEU A 134 -3.25 11.78 -6.06
CA LEU A 134 -2.16 12.75 -6.15
C LEU A 134 -2.68 14.17 -6.40
N ILE A 135 -3.68 14.33 -7.29
CA ILE A 135 -4.35 15.62 -7.52
C ILE A 135 -5.01 16.12 -6.22
N VAL A 136 -5.75 15.26 -5.52
CA VAL A 136 -6.38 15.62 -4.24
C VAL A 136 -5.32 16.01 -3.20
N ALA A 137 -4.21 15.27 -3.11
CA ALA A 137 -3.11 15.62 -2.22
C ALA A 137 -2.50 17.00 -2.54
N PHE A 138 -2.38 17.35 -3.82
CA PHE A 138 -1.94 18.69 -4.21
C PHE A 138 -2.95 19.79 -3.81
N LEU A 139 -4.24 19.55 -3.95
CA LEU A 139 -5.28 20.48 -3.48
C LEU A 139 -5.22 20.68 -1.97
N VAL A 140 -5.04 19.60 -1.19
CA VAL A 140 -4.85 19.68 0.27
C VAL A 140 -3.63 20.52 0.62
N MET A 141 -2.50 20.33 -0.08
CA MET A 141 -1.31 21.14 0.13
C MET A 141 -1.54 22.61 -0.26
N GLU A 142 -2.22 22.89 -1.37
CA GLU A 142 -2.59 24.26 -1.80
C GLU A 142 -3.42 24.98 -0.73
N VAL A 143 -4.41 24.29 -0.15
CA VAL A 143 -5.20 24.80 0.98
C VAL A 143 -4.30 25.08 2.18
N GLY A 144 -3.40 24.15 2.52
CA GLY A 144 -2.39 24.34 3.57
C GLY A 144 -1.50 25.57 3.34
N PHE A 145 -1.02 25.79 2.11
CA PHE A 145 -0.24 26.98 1.74
C PHE A 145 -1.05 28.28 1.84
N THR A 146 -2.31 28.24 1.45
CA THR A 146 -3.22 29.39 1.58
C THR A 146 -3.40 29.76 3.05
N PHE A 147 -3.68 28.77 3.92
CA PHE A 147 -3.76 28.99 5.36
C PHE A 147 -2.46 29.48 5.98
N LEU A 148 -1.31 28.98 5.52
CA LEU A 148 -0.01 29.45 5.97
C LEU A 148 0.18 30.93 5.64
N LYS A 149 -0.12 31.31 4.40
CA LYS A 149 -0.04 32.70 3.92
C LYS A 149 -1.00 33.60 4.71
N ASP A 150 -2.24 33.18 4.92
CA ASP A 150 -3.25 33.93 5.67
C ASP A 150 -2.82 34.11 7.14
N SER A 151 -2.26 33.06 7.75
CA SER A 151 -1.73 33.11 9.11
C SER A 151 -0.58 34.11 9.22
N PHE A 152 0.37 34.08 8.28
CA PHE A 152 1.44 35.09 8.21
C PHE A 152 0.90 36.51 8.00
N SER A 153 -0.12 36.67 7.15
CA SER A 153 -0.76 37.97 6.92
C SER A 153 -1.40 38.50 8.19
N LYS A 154 -2.09 37.67 8.97
CA LYS A 154 -2.69 38.04 10.26
C LYS A 154 -1.66 38.40 11.33
N ILE A 155 -0.44 37.84 11.28
CA ILE A 155 0.67 38.27 12.16
C ILE A 155 1.09 39.72 11.82
N TRP A 156 1.19 40.04 10.53
CA TRP A 156 1.66 41.35 10.08
C TRP A 156 0.58 42.43 10.11
N HIS A 157 -0.68 42.03 9.91
CA HIS A 157 -1.87 42.86 9.88
C HIS A 157 -2.92 42.25 10.82
N PRO A 158 -2.82 42.49 12.14
CA PRO A 158 -3.75 41.93 13.11
C PRO A 158 -5.18 42.41 12.85
N GLU A 159 -6.06 41.47 12.51
CA GLU A 159 -7.48 41.73 12.35
C GLU A 159 -8.22 41.54 13.68
N THR A 160 -9.26 42.33 13.91
CA THR A 160 -10.14 42.15 15.07
C THR A 160 -11.11 41.00 14.81
N LEU A 161 -11.05 39.95 15.63
CA LEU A 161 -12.01 38.86 15.56
C LEU A 161 -13.37 39.32 16.10
N HIS A 162 -14.42 39.17 15.30
CA HIS A 162 -15.79 39.42 15.76
C HIS A 162 -16.38 38.15 16.34
N PHE A 163 -16.51 38.10 17.67
CA PHE A 163 -17.16 37.01 18.36
C PHE A 163 -18.68 37.06 18.14
N GLN A 164 -19.21 36.09 17.40
CA GLN A 164 -20.65 35.85 17.29
C GLN A 164 -20.95 34.40 17.66
N ALA A 165 -21.75 34.18 18.71
CA ALA A 165 -22.09 32.84 19.20
C ALA A 165 -22.75 31.96 18.12
N ILE A 166 -23.49 32.58 17.19
CA ILE A 166 -24.10 31.90 16.04
C ILE A 166 -23.03 31.35 15.10
N SER A 167 -21.96 32.11 14.81
CA SER A 167 -20.84 31.64 13.97
C SER A 167 -20.16 30.41 14.58
N ILE A 168 -19.91 30.41 15.90
CA ILE A 168 -19.31 29.26 16.59
C ILE A 168 -20.20 28.02 16.47
N THR A 169 -21.52 28.18 16.63
CA THR A 169 -22.47 27.06 16.50
C THR A 169 -22.43 26.45 15.10
N ILE A 170 -22.34 27.29 14.06
CA ILE A 170 -22.23 26.83 12.66
C ILE A 170 -20.92 26.06 12.43
N LEU A 171 -19.80 26.58 12.94
CA LEU A 171 -18.50 25.92 12.83
C LEU A 171 -18.47 24.58 13.57
N LEU A 172 -19.09 24.49 14.76
CA LEU A 172 -19.24 23.22 15.50
C LEU A 172 -20.07 22.20 14.73
N LEU A 173 -21.18 22.62 14.12
CA LEU A 173 -21.98 21.74 13.26
C LEU A 173 -21.17 21.26 12.05
N SER A 174 -20.37 22.13 11.44
CA SER A 174 -19.47 21.74 10.35
C SER A 174 -18.46 20.69 10.77
N ILE A 175 -17.83 20.85 11.95
CA ILE A 175 -16.91 19.85 12.49
C ILE A 175 -17.59 18.50 12.62
N GLY A 176 -18.84 18.45 13.11
CA GLY A 176 -19.61 17.21 13.21
C GLY A 176 -19.80 16.51 11.86
N VAL A 177 -20.18 17.27 10.83
CA VAL A 177 -20.34 16.72 9.46
C VAL A 177 -19.01 16.25 8.88
N LYS A 178 -17.94 17.03 9.04
CA LYS A 178 -16.60 16.69 8.52
C LYS A 178 -15.96 15.51 9.25
N LEU A 179 -16.13 15.41 10.57
CA LEU A 179 -15.72 14.24 11.35
C LEU A 179 -16.42 12.98 10.84
N TRP A 180 -17.74 13.05 10.66
CA TRP A 180 -18.51 11.93 10.14
C TRP A 180 -18.06 11.54 8.73
N LEU A 181 -17.89 12.52 7.83
CA LEU A 181 -17.45 12.30 6.46
C LEU A 181 -16.05 11.70 6.39
N GLY A 182 -15.14 12.15 7.26
CA GLY A 182 -13.79 11.61 7.39
C GLY A 182 -13.83 10.14 7.84
N VAL A 183 -14.54 9.83 8.93
CA VAL A 183 -14.67 8.45 9.41
C VAL A 183 -15.30 7.56 8.35
N PHE A 184 -16.29 8.06 7.61
CA PHE A 184 -16.90 7.34 6.50
C PHE A 184 -15.89 7.02 5.39
N ASN A 185 -15.12 8.00 4.93
CA ASN A 185 -14.10 7.79 3.89
C ASN A 185 -12.96 6.90 4.35
N ARG A 186 -12.51 7.02 5.60
CA ARG A 186 -11.49 6.12 6.16
C ARG A 186 -11.94 4.67 6.14
N LYS A 187 -13.15 4.40 6.64
CA LYS A 187 -13.69 3.03 6.67
C LYS A 187 -13.81 2.42 5.28
N LEU A 188 -14.34 3.18 4.32
CA LEU A 188 -14.45 2.70 2.95
C LEU A 188 -13.06 2.54 2.33
N GLY A 189 -12.17 3.53 2.52
CA GLY A 189 -10.80 3.52 2.02
C GLY A 189 -9.99 2.33 2.52
N GLU A 190 -10.03 2.02 3.81
CA GLU A 190 -9.37 0.85 4.39
C GLU A 190 -9.98 -0.46 3.85
N LYS A 191 -11.31 -0.53 3.72
CA LYS A 191 -12.01 -1.73 3.23
C LYS A 191 -11.68 -2.09 1.77
N ILE A 192 -11.38 -1.10 0.94
CA ILE A 192 -11.06 -1.30 -0.48
C ILE A 192 -9.65 -0.85 -0.87
N GLN A 193 -8.78 -0.67 0.12
CA GLN A 193 -7.41 -0.18 0.00
C GLN A 193 -7.25 1.03 -0.95
N SER A 194 -8.17 1.99 -0.86
CA SER A 194 -8.20 3.13 -1.78
C SER A 194 -7.43 4.33 -1.26
N LYS A 195 -6.37 4.70 -1.98
CA LYS A 195 -5.55 5.89 -1.72
C LYS A 195 -6.35 7.19 -1.89
N VAL A 196 -7.30 7.24 -2.84
CA VAL A 196 -8.16 8.42 -3.04
C VAL A 196 -9.03 8.69 -1.83
N MET A 197 -9.66 7.64 -1.28
CA MET A 197 -10.53 7.78 -0.11
C MET A 197 -9.74 8.16 1.14
N MET A 198 -8.52 7.65 1.28
CA MET A 198 -7.60 8.08 2.34
C MET A 198 -7.18 9.54 2.18
N ALA A 199 -7.01 10.03 0.94
CA ALA A 199 -6.78 11.45 0.67
C ALA A 199 -7.97 12.32 1.12
N VAL A 200 -9.20 11.93 0.77
CA VAL A 200 -10.43 12.63 1.18
C VAL A 200 -10.66 12.57 2.70
N PHE A 201 -10.25 11.49 3.35
CA PHE A 201 -10.24 11.39 4.81
C PHE A 201 -9.30 12.43 5.44
N ALA A 202 -8.06 12.53 4.97
CA ALA A 202 -7.09 13.47 5.51
C ALA A 202 -7.51 14.92 5.28
N ASP A 203 -8.07 15.23 4.11
CA ASP A 203 -8.70 16.51 3.80
C ASP A 203 -9.77 16.86 4.85
N SER A 204 -10.71 15.94 5.08
CA SER A 204 -11.77 16.12 6.09
C SER A 204 -11.24 16.29 7.51
N MET A 205 -10.14 15.60 7.87
CA MET A 205 -9.48 15.78 9.18
C MET A 205 -8.74 17.12 9.27
N GLY A 206 -8.11 17.55 8.18
CA GLY A 206 -7.51 18.87 8.07
C GLY A 206 -8.53 19.96 8.41
N ASP A 207 -9.72 19.89 7.81
CA ASP A 207 -10.82 20.82 8.09
C ASP A 207 -11.32 20.79 9.54
N VAL A 208 -11.38 19.60 10.14
CA VAL A 208 -11.77 19.47 11.54
C VAL A 208 -10.74 20.17 12.42
N ILE A 209 -9.44 19.97 12.15
CA ILE A 209 -8.36 20.57 12.92
C ILE A 209 -8.34 22.09 12.71
N THR A 210 -8.43 22.58 11.47
CA THR A 210 -8.46 24.03 11.15
C THR A 210 -9.66 24.72 11.78
N THR A 211 -10.86 24.16 11.63
CA THR A 211 -12.09 24.75 12.18
C THR A 211 -12.06 24.74 13.71
N SER A 212 -11.54 23.66 14.32
CA SER A 212 -11.40 23.57 15.78
C SER A 212 -10.40 24.61 16.31
N ALA A 213 -9.29 24.80 15.60
CA ALA A 213 -8.30 25.83 15.89
C ALA A 213 -8.89 27.24 15.82
N THR A 214 -9.71 27.54 14.82
CA THR A 214 -10.41 28.82 14.71
C THR A 214 -11.39 29.03 15.87
N ILE A 215 -12.18 28.01 16.22
CA ILE A 215 -13.10 28.08 17.38
C ILE A 215 -12.32 28.33 18.67
N LEU A 216 -11.21 27.60 18.89
CA LEU A 216 -10.36 27.79 20.06
C LEU A 216 -9.83 29.23 20.13
N SER A 217 -9.36 29.77 19.00
CA SER A 217 -8.84 31.13 18.91
C SER A 217 -9.93 32.18 19.18
N LEU A 218 -11.15 31.97 18.70
CA LEU A 218 -12.32 32.82 19.01
C LEU A 218 -12.69 32.80 20.49
N ILE A 219 -12.65 31.63 21.15
CA ILE A 219 -12.93 31.49 22.58
C ILE A 219 -11.86 32.18 23.42
N VAL A 220 -10.57 31.97 23.11
CA VAL A 220 -9.46 32.62 23.82
C VAL A 220 -9.54 34.14 23.66
N TYR A 221 -9.80 34.62 22.45
CA TYR A 221 -9.98 36.06 22.21
C TYR A 221 -11.17 36.62 23.00
N GLY A 222 -12.29 35.90 23.05
CA GLY A 222 -13.47 36.31 23.82
C GLY A 222 -13.24 36.39 25.34
N LEU A 223 -12.37 35.55 25.90
CA LEU A 223 -12.07 35.52 27.34
C LEU A 223 -10.92 36.45 27.76
N THR A 224 -9.89 36.58 26.92
CA THR A 224 -8.63 37.23 27.28
C THR A 224 -8.35 38.52 26.50
N GLY A 225 -9.04 38.74 25.38
CA GLY A 225 -8.75 39.79 24.41
C GLY A 225 -7.49 39.53 23.57
N VAL A 226 -6.79 38.40 23.77
CA VAL A 226 -5.58 38.05 23.03
C VAL A 226 -5.93 37.27 21.77
N ASN A 227 -5.48 37.77 20.61
CA ASN A 227 -5.66 37.08 19.33
C ASN A 227 -4.51 36.09 19.11
N ILE A 228 -4.80 34.79 19.26
CA ILE A 228 -3.85 33.69 19.00
C ILE A 228 -4.07 33.01 17.64
N ASP A 229 -5.07 33.43 16.88
CA ASP A 229 -5.52 32.78 15.64
C ASP A 229 -4.38 32.62 14.62
N ALA A 230 -3.53 33.64 14.51
CA ALA A 230 -2.42 33.63 13.58
C ALA A 230 -1.35 32.58 13.92
N PHE A 231 -1.06 32.35 15.21
CA PHE A 231 -0.07 31.36 15.64
C PHE A 231 -0.61 29.93 15.59
N VAL A 232 -1.87 29.76 16.02
CA VAL A 232 -2.57 28.48 15.93
C VAL A 232 -2.74 28.08 14.47
N GLY A 233 -3.14 29.02 13.60
CA GLY A 233 -3.26 28.81 12.16
C GLY A 233 -1.97 28.37 11.49
N LEU A 234 -0.82 28.92 11.90
CA LEU A 234 0.50 28.51 11.40
C LEU A 234 0.81 27.05 11.77
N GLY A 235 0.56 26.65 13.02
CA GLY A 235 0.75 25.26 13.45
C GLY A 235 -0.14 24.29 12.68
N VAL A 236 -1.41 24.64 12.48
CA VAL A 236 -2.35 23.81 11.72
C VAL A 236 -1.94 23.71 10.25
N ALA A 237 -1.54 24.81 9.61
CA ALA A 237 -1.12 24.80 8.22
C ALA A 237 0.04 23.80 7.99
N LEU A 238 1.00 23.74 8.92
CA LEU A 238 2.10 22.76 8.85
C LEU A 238 1.60 21.31 8.96
N VAL A 239 0.63 21.03 9.85
CA VAL A 239 0.04 19.69 9.99
C VAL A 239 -0.71 19.28 8.72
N VAL A 240 -1.51 20.18 8.14
CA VAL A 240 -2.25 19.92 6.90
C VAL A 240 -1.29 19.69 5.73
N MET A 241 -0.26 20.52 5.59
CA MET A 241 0.76 20.34 4.56
C MET A 241 1.52 19.03 4.72
N TRP A 242 1.86 18.63 5.95
CA TRP A 242 2.51 17.35 6.22
C TRP A 242 1.61 16.16 5.84
N ALA A 243 0.32 16.22 6.15
CA ALA A 243 -0.64 15.21 5.75
C ALA A 243 -0.76 15.11 4.22
N GLY A 244 -0.89 16.24 3.51
CA GLY A 244 -0.92 16.29 2.05
C GLY A 244 0.35 15.73 1.41
N PHE A 245 1.52 16.06 1.96
CA PHE A 245 2.81 15.52 1.51
C PHE A 245 2.92 14.01 1.72
N SER A 246 2.50 13.50 2.88
CA SER A 246 2.48 12.06 3.17
C SER A 246 1.64 11.31 2.15
N ILE A 247 0.42 11.80 1.87
CA ILE A 247 -0.47 11.17 0.88
C ILE A 247 0.16 11.20 -0.52
N ALA A 248 0.75 12.32 -0.92
CA ALA A 248 1.41 12.43 -2.21
C ALA A 248 2.55 11.41 -2.33
N LYS A 249 3.38 11.27 -1.29
CA LYS A 249 4.45 10.26 -1.22
C LYS A 249 3.88 8.83 -1.33
N ASP A 250 2.90 8.48 -0.49
CA ASP A 250 2.28 7.15 -0.44
C ASP A 250 1.53 6.78 -1.74
N THR A 251 1.24 7.78 -2.58
CA THR A 251 0.58 7.61 -3.89
C THR A 251 1.60 7.54 -5.03
N LEU A 252 2.74 8.20 -4.88
CA LEU A 252 3.84 8.15 -5.85
C LEU A 252 4.59 6.81 -5.80
N GLU A 253 4.69 6.18 -4.64
CA GLU A 253 5.38 4.90 -4.46
C GLU A 253 4.86 3.81 -5.45
N PRO A 254 3.55 3.49 -5.50
CA PRO A 254 3.02 2.54 -6.50
C PRO A 254 3.19 2.97 -7.95
N LEU A 255 3.30 4.28 -8.22
CA LEU A 255 3.49 4.81 -9.58
C LEU A 255 4.93 4.65 -10.07
N ILE A 256 5.91 4.73 -9.17
CA ILE A 256 7.35 4.63 -9.49
C ILE A 256 7.81 3.18 -9.56
N GLY A 257 7.20 2.28 -8.77
CA GLY A 257 7.58 0.87 -8.70
C GLY A 257 8.00 0.49 -7.29
N GLU A 258 7.02 0.49 -6.38
CA GLU A 258 7.18 0.00 -5.00
C GLU A 258 7.62 -1.47 -4.99
N ALA A 259 8.46 -1.81 -4.01
CA ALA A 259 8.88 -3.20 -3.79
C ALA A 259 7.68 -4.08 -3.45
N VAL A 260 7.76 -5.36 -3.80
CA VAL A 260 6.66 -6.30 -3.56
C VAL A 260 6.55 -6.60 -2.06
N ASP A 261 5.32 -6.59 -1.56
CA ASP A 261 5.02 -7.04 -0.20
C ASP A 261 5.41 -8.54 -0.05
N PRO A 262 6.10 -8.94 1.04
CA PRO A 262 6.58 -10.31 1.19
C PRO A 262 5.46 -11.35 1.23
N GLU A 263 4.27 -11.00 1.72
CA GLU A 263 3.11 -11.88 1.73
C GLU A 263 2.59 -12.15 0.30
N ILE A 264 2.55 -11.09 -0.54
CA ILE A 264 2.16 -11.22 -1.95
C ILE A 264 3.20 -12.05 -2.71
N TYR A 265 4.49 -11.79 -2.47
CA TYR A 265 5.59 -12.56 -3.06
C TYR A 265 5.45 -14.05 -2.73
N GLU A 266 5.31 -14.39 -1.45
CA GLU A 266 5.17 -15.78 -0.99
C GLU A 266 3.90 -16.44 -1.51
N LYS A 267 2.80 -15.67 -1.64
CA LYS A 267 1.54 -16.17 -2.21
C LYS A 267 1.72 -16.59 -3.67
N ILE A 268 2.35 -15.74 -4.50
CA ILE A 268 2.58 -16.04 -5.92
C ILE A 268 3.58 -17.18 -6.07
N LYS A 269 4.69 -17.15 -5.32
CA LYS A 269 5.70 -18.20 -5.30
C LYS A 269 5.10 -19.57 -5.01
N LYS A 270 4.41 -19.71 -3.88
CA LYS A 270 3.75 -20.99 -3.50
C LYS A 270 2.67 -21.39 -4.48
N TYR A 271 2.01 -20.43 -5.12
CA TYR A 271 1.03 -20.71 -6.14
C TYR A 271 1.65 -21.38 -7.36
N VAL A 272 2.82 -20.91 -7.83
CA VAL A 272 3.53 -21.50 -8.98
C VAL A 272 4.18 -22.83 -8.60
N GLU A 273 4.80 -22.92 -7.42
CA GLU A 273 5.50 -24.12 -6.95
C GLU A 273 4.57 -25.29 -6.59
N LYS A 274 3.24 -25.07 -6.48
CA LYS A 274 2.28 -26.15 -6.21
C LYS A 274 2.09 -27.11 -7.39
N TYR A 275 2.50 -26.72 -8.60
CA TYR A 275 2.27 -27.51 -9.81
C TYR A 275 3.39 -28.53 -10.03
N GLU A 276 3.00 -29.78 -10.28
CA GLU A 276 3.94 -30.84 -10.66
C GLU A 276 4.69 -30.46 -11.94
N GLY A 277 6.02 -30.59 -11.91
CA GLY A 277 6.92 -30.20 -13.00
C GLY A 277 7.65 -28.88 -12.76
N ILE A 278 7.25 -28.09 -11.76
CA ILE A 278 8.02 -26.94 -11.27
C ILE A 278 8.92 -27.41 -10.13
N VAL A 279 10.23 -27.16 -10.25
CA VAL A 279 11.24 -27.55 -9.23
C VAL A 279 11.45 -26.44 -8.22
N GLY A 280 11.39 -25.19 -8.68
CA GLY A 280 11.63 -24.00 -7.88
C GLY A 280 11.24 -22.74 -8.66
N THR A 281 11.28 -21.61 -7.98
CA THR A 281 11.04 -20.30 -8.60
C THR A 281 11.95 -19.23 -8.03
N HIS A 282 12.28 -18.25 -8.88
CA HIS A 282 13.11 -17.09 -8.55
C HIS A 282 12.68 -15.87 -9.38
N ASP A 283 13.29 -14.71 -9.10
CA ASP A 283 13.11 -13.45 -9.83
C ASP A 283 11.66 -13.00 -10.06
N LEU A 284 10.83 -13.17 -9.04
CA LEU A 284 9.48 -12.63 -9.06
C LEU A 284 9.51 -11.09 -8.98
N ILE A 285 9.07 -10.46 -10.06
CA ILE A 285 8.85 -9.02 -10.19
C ILE A 285 7.35 -8.80 -10.29
N VAL A 286 6.80 -7.85 -9.50
CA VAL A 286 5.38 -7.50 -9.56
C VAL A 286 5.24 -6.01 -9.86
N HIS A 287 4.49 -5.70 -10.92
CA HIS A 287 4.12 -4.35 -11.32
C HIS A 287 2.66 -4.07 -10.98
N ASN A 288 2.44 -3.00 -10.21
CA ASN A 288 1.08 -2.54 -9.91
C ASN A 288 0.53 -1.66 -11.03
N TYR A 289 -0.65 -1.98 -11.55
CA TYR A 289 -1.38 -1.21 -12.58
C TYR A 289 -2.68 -0.59 -12.04
N GLY A 290 -2.74 -0.39 -10.73
CA GLY A 290 -3.89 0.07 -9.99
C GLY A 290 -4.27 -0.93 -8.89
N PRO A 291 -5.20 -0.55 -8.00
CA PRO A 291 -5.63 -1.45 -6.94
C PRO A 291 -6.27 -2.71 -7.53
N ASN A 292 -5.88 -3.88 -7.01
CA ASN A 292 -6.31 -5.21 -7.46
C ASN A 292 -6.02 -5.52 -8.95
N ARG A 293 -5.04 -4.83 -9.55
CA ARG A 293 -4.56 -5.10 -10.90
C ARG A 293 -3.04 -5.12 -10.88
N SER A 294 -2.47 -6.32 -10.93
CA SER A 294 -1.02 -6.50 -10.97
C SER A 294 -0.64 -7.36 -12.17
N MET A 295 0.50 -7.02 -12.76
CA MET A 295 1.23 -7.90 -13.67
C MET A 295 2.44 -8.43 -12.93
N ALA A 296 2.76 -9.69 -13.09
CA ALA A 296 3.94 -10.28 -12.49
C ALA A 296 4.75 -11.04 -13.55
N SER A 297 6.07 -11.03 -13.41
CA SER A 297 6.96 -11.93 -14.11
C SER A 297 7.72 -12.77 -13.10
N ILE A 298 7.87 -14.07 -13.35
CA ILE A 298 8.61 -14.98 -12.46
C ILE A 298 9.40 -15.99 -13.29
N HIS A 299 10.56 -16.41 -12.80
CA HIS A 299 11.30 -17.52 -13.37
C HIS A 299 10.87 -18.80 -12.68
N ALA A 300 10.52 -19.82 -13.46
CA ALA A 300 10.16 -21.14 -12.96
C ALA A 300 11.17 -22.17 -13.45
N GLU A 301 11.85 -22.80 -12.50
CA GLU A 301 12.80 -23.87 -12.78
C GLU A 301 12.05 -25.14 -13.19
N VAL A 302 12.39 -25.68 -14.36
CA VAL A 302 11.83 -26.94 -14.88
C VAL A 302 12.95 -27.92 -15.22
N PRO A 303 12.72 -29.25 -15.16
CA PRO A 303 13.75 -30.21 -15.55
C PRO A 303 14.14 -30.08 -17.03
N ASN A 304 15.44 -30.05 -17.32
CA ASN A 304 15.98 -29.91 -18.68
C ASN A 304 15.85 -31.17 -19.56
N ASP A 305 15.36 -32.28 -19.00
CA ASP A 305 15.21 -33.58 -19.65
C ASP A 305 13.76 -33.90 -20.05
N VAL A 306 12.84 -32.96 -19.80
CA VAL A 306 11.42 -33.04 -20.17
C VAL A 306 11.22 -32.38 -21.54
N ASN A 307 10.23 -32.86 -22.30
CA ASN A 307 9.87 -32.24 -23.57
C ASN A 307 9.41 -30.78 -23.34
N ILE A 308 9.96 -29.85 -24.11
CA ILE A 308 9.66 -28.42 -23.99
C ILE A 308 8.16 -28.11 -24.09
N GLU A 309 7.41 -28.83 -24.93
CA GLU A 309 5.95 -28.65 -25.06
C GLU A 309 5.23 -29.07 -23.78
N THR A 310 5.67 -30.13 -23.11
CA THR A 310 5.09 -30.59 -21.83
C THR A 310 5.33 -29.56 -20.73
N SER A 311 6.54 -29.01 -20.62
CA SER A 311 6.84 -27.94 -19.67
C SER A 311 6.04 -26.69 -19.99
N HIS A 312 5.94 -26.30 -21.28
CA HIS A 312 5.14 -25.16 -21.71
C HIS A 312 3.64 -25.32 -21.41
N GLU A 313 3.06 -26.51 -21.57
CA GLU A 313 1.67 -26.79 -21.22
C GLU A 313 1.39 -26.58 -19.73
N ILE A 314 2.35 -26.92 -18.86
CA ILE A 314 2.27 -26.67 -17.42
C ILE A 314 2.27 -25.16 -17.17
N ILE A 315 3.24 -24.44 -17.75
CA ILE A 315 3.36 -22.99 -17.61
C ILE A 315 2.10 -22.26 -18.07
N ASP A 316 1.61 -22.56 -19.27
CA ASP A 316 0.36 -22.03 -19.82
C ASP A 316 -0.84 -22.25 -18.91
N ARG A 317 -0.90 -23.40 -18.23
CA ARG A 317 -1.95 -23.70 -17.25
C ARG A 317 -1.81 -22.81 -16.01
N ILE A 318 -0.61 -22.64 -15.49
CA ILE A 318 -0.33 -21.81 -14.31
C ILE A 318 -0.74 -20.36 -14.61
N GLU A 319 -0.34 -19.80 -15.75
CA GLU A 319 -0.65 -18.42 -16.14
C GLU A 319 -2.16 -18.17 -16.24
N ARG A 320 -2.91 -19.10 -16.89
CA ARG A 320 -4.37 -18.99 -16.99
C ARG A 320 -5.06 -19.05 -15.63
N GLU A 321 -4.70 -20.04 -14.81
CA GLU A 321 -5.32 -20.21 -13.49
C GLU A 321 -4.93 -19.06 -12.54
N ALA A 322 -3.71 -18.52 -12.63
CA ALA A 322 -3.28 -17.36 -11.85
C ALA A 322 -4.14 -16.11 -12.14
N MET A 323 -4.50 -15.88 -13.41
CA MET A 323 -5.42 -14.79 -13.77
C MET A 323 -6.81 -14.99 -13.17
N GLU A 324 -7.31 -16.23 -13.09
CA GLU A 324 -8.65 -16.54 -12.56
C GLU A 324 -8.70 -16.52 -11.02
N GLU A 325 -7.70 -17.11 -10.35
CA GLU A 325 -7.68 -17.28 -8.88
C GLU A 325 -7.03 -16.11 -8.15
N LEU A 326 -5.98 -15.51 -8.72
CA LEU A 326 -5.22 -14.43 -8.09
C LEU A 326 -5.55 -13.06 -8.68
N GLY A 327 -6.15 -13.00 -9.87
CA GLY A 327 -6.37 -11.73 -10.59
C GLY A 327 -5.07 -11.08 -11.08
N ILE A 328 -4.01 -11.88 -11.23
CA ILE A 328 -2.67 -11.41 -11.63
C ILE A 328 -2.40 -11.85 -13.05
N PHE A 329 -2.01 -10.91 -13.90
CA PHE A 329 -1.49 -11.24 -15.23
C PHE A 329 -0.03 -11.73 -15.06
N LEU A 330 0.13 -13.03 -14.93
CA LEU A 330 1.42 -13.67 -14.70
C LEU A 330 2.07 -14.07 -16.03
N VAL A 331 3.34 -13.73 -16.19
CA VAL A 331 4.21 -14.19 -17.29
C VAL A 331 5.33 -15.01 -16.67
N ILE A 332 5.49 -16.26 -17.10
CA ILE A 332 6.49 -17.15 -16.52
C ILE A 332 7.60 -17.37 -17.54
N HIS A 333 8.83 -17.00 -17.16
CA HIS A 333 10.01 -17.43 -17.87
C HIS A 333 10.33 -18.87 -17.44
N MET A 334 10.34 -19.79 -18.40
CA MET A 334 10.72 -21.18 -18.15
C MET A 334 12.24 -21.29 -18.14
N ASP A 335 12.82 -21.70 -17.01
CA ASP A 335 14.26 -21.87 -16.84
C ASP A 335 14.64 -23.36 -16.70
N PRO A 336 15.22 -23.99 -17.74
CA PRO A 336 15.58 -25.40 -17.69
C PRO A 336 16.81 -25.64 -16.80
N ILE A 337 16.66 -26.46 -15.76
CA ILE A 337 17.73 -26.84 -14.85
C ILE A 337 18.11 -28.33 -14.99
N GLU A 338 19.39 -28.62 -14.75
CA GLU A 338 19.88 -30.00 -14.70
C GLU A 338 19.46 -30.67 -13.39
N THR A 339 18.75 -31.79 -13.49
CA THR A 339 18.18 -32.52 -12.33
C THR A 339 18.71 -33.94 -12.16
N LYS A 340 19.55 -34.42 -13.09
CA LYS A 340 20.01 -35.82 -13.15
C LYS A 340 21.52 -35.97 -13.15
N ASP A 341 22.27 -35.06 -13.78
CA ASP A 341 23.73 -35.12 -13.79
C ASP A 341 24.29 -34.90 -12.38
N GLN A 342 24.82 -35.98 -11.79
CA GLN A 342 25.36 -35.97 -10.43
C GLN A 342 26.52 -35.00 -10.25
N GLN A 343 27.32 -34.76 -11.30
CA GLN A 343 28.44 -33.82 -11.23
C GLN A 343 27.90 -32.38 -11.15
N VAL A 344 26.91 -32.03 -11.97
CA VAL A 344 26.30 -30.70 -11.94
C VAL A 344 25.58 -30.45 -10.61
N LEU A 345 24.83 -31.43 -10.13
CA LEU A 345 24.15 -31.35 -8.82
C LEU A 345 25.14 -31.20 -7.66
N MET A 346 26.26 -31.93 -7.71
CA MET A 346 27.33 -31.81 -6.72
C MET A 346 27.96 -30.41 -6.75
N ILE A 347 28.24 -29.86 -7.94
CA ILE A 347 28.79 -28.51 -8.09
C ILE A 347 27.79 -27.47 -7.56
N ARG A 348 26.51 -27.58 -7.92
CA ARG A 348 25.46 -26.69 -7.41
C ARG A 348 25.45 -26.67 -5.87
N GLY A 349 25.44 -27.85 -5.25
CA GLY A 349 25.48 -27.97 -3.78
C GLY A 349 26.74 -27.36 -3.16
N GLN A 350 27.91 -27.48 -3.81
CA GLN A 350 29.14 -26.85 -3.35
C GLN A 350 29.06 -25.31 -3.40
N VAL A 351 28.51 -24.75 -4.48
CA VAL A 351 28.32 -23.30 -4.63
C VAL A 351 27.35 -22.79 -3.57
N GLU A 352 26.19 -23.43 -3.41
CA GLU A 352 25.16 -23.04 -2.43
C GLU A 352 25.68 -23.14 -0.99
N GLU A 353 26.35 -24.24 -0.63
CA GLU A 353 26.89 -24.43 0.72
C GLU A 353 27.99 -23.41 1.05
N LEU A 354 28.86 -23.12 0.08
CA LEU A 354 29.93 -22.15 0.27
C LEU A 354 29.37 -20.72 0.35
N LEU A 355 28.46 -20.34 -0.55
CA LEU A 355 27.81 -19.04 -0.50
C LEU A 355 27.10 -18.84 0.84
N LYS A 356 26.31 -19.81 1.28
CA LYS A 356 25.60 -19.74 2.57
C LYS A 356 26.52 -19.60 3.79
N LYS A 357 27.75 -20.11 3.71
CA LYS A 357 28.78 -19.93 4.75
C LYS A 357 29.39 -18.53 4.72
N LEU A 358 29.56 -17.95 3.53
CA LEU A 358 30.10 -16.60 3.35
C LEU A 358 29.05 -15.54 3.69
N ASP A 359 27.82 -15.73 3.22
CA ASP A 359 26.69 -14.83 3.42
C ASP A 359 25.35 -15.60 3.42
N PRO A 360 24.62 -15.63 4.55
CA PRO A 360 23.35 -16.34 4.64
C PRO A 360 22.16 -15.61 3.99
N ASP A 361 22.31 -14.32 3.65
CA ASP A 361 21.26 -13.49 3.06
C ASP A 361 21.33 -13.48 1.51
N SER A 362 22.34 -14.14 0.94
CA SER A 362 22.56 -14.30 -0.49
C SER A 362 22.13 -15.66 -1.01
N SER A 363 21.74 -15.70 -2.28
CA SER A 363 21.34 -16.91 -2.98
C SER A 363 21.91 -16.93 -4.40
N ILE A 364 21.80 -18.08 -5.07
CA ILE A 364 22.13 -18.22 -6.49
C ILE A 364 20.91 -18.67 -7.29
N HIS A 365 20.89 -18.37 -8.58
CA HIS A 365 19.99 -18.98 -9.56
C HIS A 365 20.71 -19.13 -10.92
N ASP A 366 20.02 -19.70 -11.91
CA ASP A 366 20.50 -19.89 -13.30
C ASP A 366 21.83 -20.66 -13.41
N LEU A 367 22.15 -21.52 -12.43
CA LEU A 367 23.43 -22.22 -12.39
C LEU A 367 23.56 -23.22 -13.55
N ARG A 368 24.58 -22.99 -14.37
CA ARG A 368 25.00 -23.79 -15.51
C ARG A 368 26.46 -24.21 -15.37
N VAL A 369 26.74 -25.46 -15.73
CA VAL A 369 28.09 -26.02 -15.71
C VAL A 369 28.47 -26.44 -17.12
N VAL A 370 29.59 -25.92 -17.62
CA VAL A 370 30.19 -26.35 -18.90
C VAL A 370 31.47 -27.10 -18.61
N ASN A 371 31.42 -28.42 -18.78
CA ASN A 371 32.56 -29.30 -18.55
C ASN A 371 33.59 -29.21 -19.69
N GLY A 372 34.86 -29.06 -19.32
CA GLY A 372 36.02 -29.20 -20.20
C GLY A 372 37.11 -30.04 -19.54
N GLU A 373 38.07 -30.52 -20.34
CA GLU A 373 39.14 -31.41 -19.82
C GLU A 373 40.09 -30.68 -18.85
N GLU A 374 40.43 -29.43 -19.14
CA GLU A 374 41.35 -28.60 -18.34
C GLU A 374 40.64 -27.53 -17.50
N GLN A 375 39.38 -27.20 -17.82
CA GLN A 375 38.60 -26.15 -17.17
C GLN A 375 37.13 -26.54 -17.07
N ILE A 376 36.49 -26.21 -15.95
CA ILE A 376 35.05 -26.38 -15.73
C ILE A 376 34.49 -24.97 -15.48
N ASN A 377 33.66 -24.48 -16.41
CA ASN A 377 33.04 -23.18 -16.24
C ASN A 377 31.74 -23.31 -15.44
N ILE A 378 31.61 -22.53 -14.37
CA ILE A 378 30.43 -22.45 -13.52
C ILE A 378 29.84 -21.06 -13.72
N ILE A 379 28.66 -20.98 -14.31
CA ILE A 379 28.00 -19.73 -14.68
C ILE A 379 26.71 -19.64 -13.87
N PHE A 380 26.52 -18.57 -13.12
CA PHE A 380 25.32 -18.37 -12.31
C PHE A 380 25.15 -16.90 -11.93
N ASP A 381 23.96 -16.58 -11.49
CA ASP A 381 23.64 -15.25 -10.98
C ASP A 381 23.58 -15.33 -9.44
N MET A 382 24.24 -14.37 -8.78
CA MET A 382 24.33 -14.26 -7.34
C MET A 382 23.47 -13.09 -6.88
N VAL A 383 22.42 -13.39 -6.13
CA VAL A 383 21.50 -12.39 -5.57
C VAL A 383 22.02 -11.91 -4.24
N VAL A 384 22.16 -10.60 -4.11
CA VAL A 384 22.65 -9.93 -2.90
C VAL A 384 21.68 -8.86 -2.42
N PRO A 385 21.59 -8.61 -1.10
CA PRO A 385 20.78 -7.54 -0.54
C PRO A 385 21.11 -6.15 -1.13
N PHE A 386 20.09 -5.32 -1.35
CA PHE A 386 20.25 -3.92 -1.82
C PHE A 386 21.12 -3.05 -0.89
N ARG A 387 21.24 -3.42 0.39
CA ARG A 387 22.06 -2.71 1.38
C ARG A 387 23.58 -2.89 1.17
N TYR A 388 24.01 -3.82 0.32
CA TYR A 388 25.44 -4.09 0.11
C TYR A 388 26.08 -3.04 -0.80
N SER A 389 27.19 -2.46 -0.34
CA SER A 389 28.03 -1.59 -1.16
C SER A 389 28.77 -2.42 -2.22
N ASP A 390 29.22 -1.77 -3.30
CA ASP A 390 29.95 -2.46 -4.36
C ASP A 390 31.22 -3.15 -3.84
N GLU A 391 31.88 -2.58 -2.82
CA GLU A 391 33.01 -3.20 -2.12
C GLU A 391 32.64 -4.54 -1.46
N VAL A 392 31.45 -4.63 -0.84
CA VAL A 392 30.96 -5.87 -0.23
C VAL A 392 30.64 -6.91 -1.30
N LYS A 393 30.03 -6.48 -2.41
CA LYS A 393 29.70 -7.36 -3.54
C LYS A 393 30.97 -7.95 -4.17
N GLU A 394 31.95 -7.10 -4.47
CA GLU A 394 33.24 -7.51 -5.04
C GLU A 394 33.99 -8.46 -4.10
N ARG A 395 33.97 -8.18 -2.78
CA ARG A 395 34.57 -9.08 -1.78
C ARG A 395 33.88 -10.44 -1.77
N LEU A 396 32.55 -10.47 -1.69
CA LEU A 396 31.77 -11.72 -1.65
C LEU A 396 32.01 -12.56 -2.91
N GLN A 397 32.02 -11.90 -4.08
CA GLN A 397 32.32 -12.54 -5.36
C GLN A 397 33.74 -13.13 -5.35
N TYR A 398 34.74 -12.37 -4.90
CA TYR A 398 36.12 -12.85 -4.82
C TYR A 398 36.27 -14.05 -3.86
N GLU A 399 35.71 -13.97 -2.65
CA GLU A 399 35.78 -15.03 -1.64
C GLU A 399 35.08 -16.31 -2.11
N LEU A 400 33.97 -16.18 -2.84
CA LEU A 400 33.27 -17.32 -3.43
C LEU A 400 34.11 -17.98 -4.52
N ILE A 401 34.71 -17.21 -5.42
CA ILE A 401 35.59 -17.72 -6.49
C ILE A 401 36.81 -18.43 -5.90
N ASP A 402 37.50 -17.80 -4.95
CA ASP A 402 38.68 -18.36 -4.28
C ASP A 402 38.32 -19.64 -3.51
N GLY A 403 37.17 -19.66 -2.82
CA GLY A 403 36.67 -20.83 -2.12
C GLY A 403 36.36 -21.99 -3.06
N LEU A 404 35.74 -21.73 -4.22
CA LEU A 404 35.45 -22.76 -5.23
C LEU A 404 36.74 -23.29 -5.88
N GLN A 405 37.70 -22.44 -6.19
CA GLN A 405 39.00 -22.85 -6.76
C GLN A 405 39.83 -23.70 -5.79
N LYS A 406 39.67 -23.51 -4.47
CA LYS A 406 40.26 -24.37 -3.45
C LYS A 406 39.62 -25.76 -3.39
N ILE A 407 38.36 -25.90 -3.81
CA ILE A 407 37.65 -27.18 -3.87
C ILE A 407 38.09 -27.96 -5.12
N ASP A 408 38.06 -27.35 -6.30
CA ASP A 408 38.63 -27.91 -7.53
C ASP A 408 39.36 -26.79 -8.32
N PRO A 409 40.68 -26.90 -8.52
CA PRO A 409 41.46 -25.90 -9.26
C PRO A 409 41.00 -25.66 -10.71
N ARG A 410 40.19 -26.55 -11.28
CA ARG A 410 39.63 -26.40 -12.63
C ARG A 410 38.41 -25.48 -12.68
N TYR A 411 37.82 -25.10 -11.54
CA TYR A 411 36.63 -24.25 -11.51
C TYR A 411 36.96 -22.81 -11.95
N GLN A 412 36.24 -22.36 -12.97
CA GLN A 412 36.27 -20.98 -13.46
C GLN A 412 34.85 -20.42 -13.38
N CYS A 413 34.64 -19.44 -12.51
CA CYS A 413 33.30 -18.91 -12.25
C CYS A 413 33.05 -17.66 -13.08
N VAL A 414 31.85 -17.57 -13.68
CA VAL A 414 31.31 -16.36 -14.29
C VAL A 414 30.06 -16.01 -13.49
N ILE A 415 30.15 -14.95 -12.70
CA ILE A 415 29.10 -14.57 -11.74
C ILE A 415 28.52 -13.22 -12.15
N THR A 416 27.22 -13.18 -12.42
CA THR A 416 26.46 -11.92 -12.48
C THR A 416 25.96 -11.60 -11.08
N VAL A 417 26.06 -10.34 -10.63
CA VAL A 417 25.56 -9.94 -9.31
C VAL A 417 24.28 -9.15 -9.47
N GLU A 418 23.20 -9.62 -8.85
CA GLU A 418 21.86 -9.05 -8.96
C GLU A 418 21.26 -8.75 -7.58
N HIS A 419 20.13 -8.05 -7.56
CA HIS A 419 19.45 -7.63 -6.34
C HIS A 419 18.04 -8.21 -6.25
N SER A 420 17.63 -8.61 -5.04
CA SER A 420 16.27 -9.11 -4.79
C SER A 420 15.24 -7.98 -4.89
N TYR A 421 14.16 -8.20 -5.64
CA TYR A 421 13.04 -7.25 -5.81
C TYR A 421 12.01 -7.27 -4.66
N VAL A 422 12.23 -8.10 -3.64
CA VAL A 422 11.35 -8.19 -2.46
C VAL A 422 11.69 -7.09 -1.48
N SER A 423 10.68 -6.49 -0.85
CA SER A 423 10.92 -5.56 0.25
C SER A 423 11.74 -6.26 1.35
N ALA A 424 12.79 -5.59 1.85
CA ALA A 424 13.53 -6.11 2.98
C ALA A 424 12.57 -6.23 4.16
N GLN A 425 12.40 -7.42 4.74
CA GLN A 425 11.81 -7.52 6.06
C GLN A 425 12.64 -6.61 6.98
N GLU A 426 11.99 -5.67 7.66
CA GLU A 426 12.64 -4.91 8.72
C GLU A 426 13.19 -5.92 9.73
N ALA A 427 14.46 -6.30 9.57
CA ALA A 427 15.20 -6.98 10.61
C ALA A 427 15.15 -6.02 11.79
N GLU A 428 14.42 -6.42 12.85
CA GLU A 428 14.36 -5.71 14.12
C GLU A 428 15.76 -5.19 14.42
N THR A 429 15.93 -3.88 14.31
CA THR A 429 17.23 -3.26 14.59
C THR A 429 17.53 -3.62 16.04
N PRO A 430 18.61 -4.36 16.36
CA PRO A 430 18.93 -4.61 17.74
C PRO A 430 19.15 -3.23 18.34
N LYS A 431 18.30 -2.84 19.31
CA LYS A 431 18.47 -1.61 20.06
C LYS A 431 19.91 -1.59 20.56
N MET A 432 20.75 -0.78 19.93
CA MET A 432 22.07 -0.48 20.48
C MET A 432 21.81 0.19 21.82
N GLY A 433 21.99 -0.59 22.89
CA GLY A 433 22.10 -0.07 24.23
C GLY A 433 23.37 0.76 24.27
N GLU A 434 23.23 2.08 24.24
CA GLU A 434 24.27 2.98 24.73
C GLU A 434 24.32 2.85 26.26
N ASN A 435 25.09 1.87 26.72
CA ASN A 435 25.83 2.00 27.97
C ASN A 435 27.29 2.31 27.60
N GLU A 436 27.89 3.18 28.42
CA GLU A 436 29.31 3.58 28.47
C GLU A 436 29.75 4.80 27.63
N LYS A 437 29.54 6.01 28.17
CA LYS A 437 30.62 6.76 28.85
C LYS A 437 30.10 7.94 29.67
#